data_AF-A0A2V8IJJ7-F1
#
_entry.id   AF-A0A2V8IJJ7-F1
#
_cell.length_a   1.000
_cell.length_b   1.000
_cell.length_c   1.000
_cell.angle_alpha   90.00
_cell.angle_beta   90.00
_cell.angle_gamma   90.00
#
_symmetry.space_group_name_H-M   'P 1'
#
loop_
_entity.id
_entity.type
_entity.pdbx_description
1 polymer ?
#
loop_
_entity_poly.entity_id
_entity_poly.type
_entity_poly.pdbx_seq_one_letter_code
_entity_poly.pdbx_strand_id
1 'polypeptide(L)'
;MREYAARRLAFALRRFEHRVRHVKVRLVDLNGPRRGVDSRSSITVDLVDGRRIFVDATTAWPFASVTRAAERLNEAVRREFRRAASHRRPRLTPRAGTF
;
A
#
# COMPACT_ATOMS: atom_id res chain seq x y z
N MET A 1 -11.24 10.22 13.17
CA MET A 1 -10.91 9.02 12.34
C MET A 1 -10.20 9.38 11.03
N ARG A 2 -10.75 10.26 10.18
CA ARG A 2 -10.12 10.68 8.91
C ARG A 2 -8.69 11.21 9.08
N GLU A 3 -8.49 12.11 10.04
CA GLU A 3 -7.17 12.69 10.34
C GLU A 3 -6.15 11.64 10.79
N TYR A 4 -6.58 10.69 11.62
CA TYR A 4 -5.74 9.57 12.05
C TYR A 4 -5.29 8.73 10.84
N ALA A 5 -6.21 8.36 9.95
CA ALA A 5 -5.89 7.63 8.73
C ALA A 5 -4.94 8.42 7.84
N ALA A 6 -5.18 9.71 7.64
CA ALA A 6 -4.32 10.59 6.85
C ALA A 6 -2.90 10.65 7.43
N ARG A 7 -2.75 10.87 8.74
CA ARG A 7 -1.44 10.94 9.40
C ARG A 7 -0.70 9.60 9.34
N ARG A 8 -1.39 8.49 9.56
CA ARG A 8 -0.80 7.14 9.49
C ARG A 8 -0.33 6.81 8.06
N LEU A 9 -1.11 7.20 7.06
CA LEU A 9 -0.78 7.00 5.65
C LEU A 9 0.34 7.90 5.16
N ALA A 10 0.34 9.18 5.53
CA ALA A 10 1.45 10.08 5.25
C ALA A 10 2.76 9.49 5.79
N PHE A 11 2.75 8.98 7.03
CA PHE A 11 3.92 8.30 7.59
C PHE A 11 4.32 7.03 6.81
N ALA A 12 3.35 6.18 6.46
CA ALA A 12 3.62 4.94 5.72
C ALA A 12 4.17 5.17 4.31
N LEU A 13 3.72 6.25 3.65
CA LEU A 13 4.04 6.58 2.27
C LEU A 13 5.14 7.64 2.12
N ARG A 14 5.64 8.23 3.21
CA ARG A 14 6.58 9.36 3.19
C ARG A 14 7.77 9.18 2.24
N ARG A 15 8.32 7.96 2.18
CA ARG A 15 9.48 7.64 1.31
C ARG A 15 9.12 7.50 -0.18
N PHE A 16 7.84 7.46 -0.51
CA PHE A 16 7.29 7.17 -1.83
C PHE A 16 6.36 8.27 -2.34
N GLU A 17 6.24 9.41 -1.65
CA GLU A 17 5.31 10.49 -1.97
C GLU A 17 5.38 10.91 -3.45
N HIS A 18 6.60 11.06 -4.00
CA HIS A 18 6.85 11.39 -5.41
C HIS A 18 6.34 10.36 -6.44
N ARG A 19 5.98 9.15 -6.00
CA ARG A 19 5.48 8.06 -6.86
C ARG A 19 4.00 7.77 -6.63
N VAL A 20 3.39 8.40 -5.63
CA VAL A 20 1.98 8.23 -5.31
C VAL A 20 1.20 9.37 -5.96
N ARG A 21 0.19 9.01 -6.74
CA ARG A 21 -0.71 9.96 -7.40
C ARG A 21 -1.92 10.26 -6.53
N HIS A 22 -2.52 9.22 -5.96
CA HIS A 22 -3.75 9.35 -5.19
C HIS A 22 -3.90 8.19 -4.21
N VAL A 23 -4.48 8.47 -3.04
CA VAL A 23 -4.77 7.48 -2.00
C VAL A 23 -6.23 7.56 -1.62
N LYS A 24 -6.95 6.45 -1.76
CA LYS A 24 -8.34 6.30 -1.36
C LYS A 24 -8.44 5.38 -0.15
N VAL A 25 -9.12 5.83 0.90
CA VAL A 25 -9.39 5.04 2.10
C VAL A 25 -10.89 4.82 2.20
N ARG A 26 -11.30 3.58 2.45
CA ARG A 26 -12.69 3.22 2.77
C ARG A 26 -12.71 2.49 4.09
N LEU A 27 -13.54 2.97 5.01
CA LEU A 27 -13.87 2.28 6.24
C LEU A 27 -15.29 1.74 6.12
N VAL A 28 -15.47 0.49 6.48
CA VAL A 28 -16.76 -0.19 6.54
C VAL A 28 -16.84 -0.85 7.92
N ASP A 29 -17.82 -0.42 8.72
CA ASP A 29 -18.21 -1.18 9.90
C ASP A 29 -18.98 -2.42 9.41
N LEU A 30 -18.45 -3.62 9.67
CA LEU A 30 -19.04 -4.87 9.16
C LEU A 30 -20.19 -5.36 10.04
N ASN A 31 -20.58 -4.59 11.05
CA ASN A 31 -21.52 -5.04 12.05
C ASN A 31 -22.99 -4.91 11.59
N GLY A 32 -23.65 -6.03 11.36
CA GLY A 32 -25.11 -6.14 11.36
C GLY A 32 -25.67 -6.20 12.80
N PRO A 33 -27.00 -6.25 13.01
CA PRO A 33 -27.66 -6.08 14.33
C PRO A 33 -27.30 -7.11 15.43
N ARG A 34 -26.36 -8.02 15.18
CA ARG A 34 -25.93 -9.10 16.10
C ARG A 34 -24.40 -9.08 16.28
N ARG A 35 -23.90 -8.15 17.11
CA ARG A 35 -22.64 -8.23 17.89
C ARG A 35 -21.38 -8.83 17.18
N GLY A 36 -20.88 -8.19 16.13
CA GLY A 36 -19.52 -8.41 15.62
C GLY A 36 -18.70 -7.12 15.62
N VAL A 37 -17.69 -6.97 16.47
CA VAL A 37 -16.89 -5.72 16.56
C VAL A 37 -15.97 -5.51 15.34
N ASP A 38 -16.25 -6.13 14.20
CA ASP A 38 -15.34 -6.11 13.05
C ASP A 38 -15.47 -4.82 12.24
N SER A 39 -14.40 -4.05 12.21
CA SER A 39 -14.21 -2.95 11.28
C SER A 39 -13.27 -3.39 10.17
N ARG A 40 -13.69 -3.17 8.93
CA ARG A 40 -12.86 -3.34 7.73
C ARG A 40 -12.39 -2.01 7.20
N SER A 41 -11.10 -1.89 6.98
CA SER A 41 -10.49 -0.77 6.25
C SER A 41 -9.86 -1.27 4.97
N SER A 42 -10.14 -0.61 3.87
CA SER A 42 -9.47 -0.85 2.59
C SER A 42 -8.80 0.42 2.09
N ILE A 43 -7.62 0.27 1.52
CA ILE A 43 -6.79 1.37 1.03
C ILE A 43 -6.37 1.04 -0.40
N THR A 44 -6.62 1.98 -1.30
CA THR A 44 -6.17 1.93 -2.70
C THR A 44 -5.17 3.05 -2.93
N VAL A 45 -4.03 2.72 -3.53
CA VAL A 45 -3.01 3.68 -3.94
C VAL A 45 -2.83 3.59 -5.44
N ASP A 46 -3.06 4.72 -6.10
CA ASP A 46 -2.73 4.92 -7.51
C ASP A 46 -1.31 5.47 -7.59
N LEU A 47 -0.43 4.80 -8.33
CA LEU A 47 0.94 5.24 -8.56
C LEU A 47 1.02 6.13 -9.81
N VAL A 48 2.04 6.98 -9.88
CA VAL A 48 2.28 7.90 -11.01
C VAL A 48 2.42 7.12 -12.32
N ASP A 49 3.06 5.95 -12.29
CA ASP A 49 3.27 5.07 -13.45
C ASP A 49 2.03 4.26 -13.90
N GLY A 50 0.87 4.51 -13.30
CA GLY A 50 -0.40 3.87 -13.70
C GLY A 50 -0.69 2.56 -12.97
N ARG A 51 0.25 2.02 -12.18
CA ARG A 51 -0.03 0.84 -11.34
C ARG A 51 -0.92 1.20 -10.16
N ARG A 52 -1.67 0.21 -9.68
CA ARG A 52 -2.56 0.33 -8.53
C ARG A 52 -2.24 -0.72 -7.47
N ILE A 53 -2.14 -0.28 -6.23
CA ILE A 53 -1.95 -1.14 -5.05
C ILE A 53 -3.24 -1.12 -4.24
N PHE A 54 -3.76 -2.29 -3.91
CA PHE A 54 -4.91 -2.47 -3.03
C PHE A 54 -4.50 -3.29 -1.81
N VAL A 55 -4.87 -2.81 -0.62
CA VAL A 55 -4.73 -3.55 0.63
C VAL A 55 -5.98 -3.37 1.46
N ASP A 56 -6.32 -4.36 2.26
CA ASP A 56 -7.37 -4.26 3.26
C ASP A 56 -6.94 -4.91 4.57
N ALA A 57 -7.68 -4.61 5.63
CA ALA A 57 -7.57 -5.27 6.92
C ALA A 57 -8.91 -5.24 7.64
N THR A 58 -9.26 -6.35 8.26
CA THR A 58 -10.41 -6.48 9.15
C THR A 58 -9.90 -6.73 10.56
N THR A 59 -10.43 -5.99 11.53
CA THR A 59 -10.06 -6.12 12.95
C THR A 59 -11.25 -5.77 13.82
N ALA A 60 -11.20 -6.15 15.10
CA ALA A 60 -12.20 -5.80 16.09
C ALA A 60 -12.34 -4.29 16.40
N TRP A 61 -11.53 -3.39 15.82
CA TRP A 61 -11.63 -1.94 16.09
C TRP A 61 -11.26 -1.08 14.87
N PRO A 62 -11.97 0.01 14.57
CA PRO A 62 -11.68 0.85 13.40
C PRO A 62 -10.24 1.37 13.32
N PHE A 63 -9.67 1.85 14.42
CA PHE A 63 -8.29 2.34 14.46
C PHE A 63 -7.25 1.24 14.19
N ALA A 64 -7.51 0.03 14.68
CA ALA A 64 -6.66 -1.13 14.44
C ALA A 64 -6.70 -1.55 12.96
N SER A 65 -7.87 -1.53 12.33
CA SER A 65 -8.02 -1.89 10.91
C SER A 65 -7.25 -0.91 10.01
N VAL A 66 -7.27 0.39 10.31
CA VAL A 66 -6.49 1.39 9.56
C VAL A 66 -4.99 1.21 9.78
N THR A 67 -4.55 0.96 11.02
CA THR A 67 -3.13 0.71 11.29
C THR A 67 -2.63 -0.50 10.52
N ARG A 68 -3.38 -1.59 10.56
CA ARG A 68 -3.01 -2.83 9.88
C ARG A 68 -3.00 -2.68 8.36
N ALA A 69 -3.98 -1.96 7.81
CA ALA A 69 -4.00 -1.64 6.39
C ALA A 69 -2.83 -0.73 5.97
N ALA A 70 -2.43 0.24 6.80
CA ALA A 70 -1.28 1.11 6.53
C ALA A 70 0.06 0.37 6.58
N GLU A 71 0.23 -0.60 7.48
CA GLU A 71 1.40 -1.50 7.52
C GLU A 71 1.49 -2.32 6.23
N ARG A 72 0.39 -3.00 5.87
CA ARG A 72 0.29 -3.78 4.62
C ARG A 72 0.60 -2.92 3.40
N LEU A 73 0.13 -1.67 3.40
CA LEU A 73 0.43 -0.74 2.31
C LEU A 73 1.93 -0.45 2.19
N ASN A 74 2.61 -0.17 3.31
CA ASN A 74 4.04 0.11 3.31
C ASN A 74 4.85 -1.07 2.74
N GLU A 75 4.51 -2.29 3.17
CA GLU A 75 5.12 -3.52 2.66
C GLU A 75 4.85 -3.75 1.17
N ALA A 76 3.60 -3.55 0.73
CA ALA A 76 3.20 -3.71 -0.66
C ALA A 76 3.94 -2.72 -1.57
N VAL A 77 3.99 -1.44 -1.18
CA VAL A 77 4.69 -0.38 -1.93
C VAL A 77 6.21 -0.66 -1.99
N ARG A 78 6.82 -1.10 -0.88
CA ARG A 78 8.24 -1.51 -0.87
C ARG A 78 8.51 -2.66 -1.81
N ARG A 79 7.65 -3.70 -1.80
CA ARG A 79 7.78 -4.86 -2.67
C ARG A 79 7.65 -4.47 -4.14
N GLU A 80 6.70 -3.59 -4.46
CA GLU A 80 6.44 -3.13 -5.82
C GLU A 80 7.62 -2.35 -6.40
N PHE A 81 8.23 -1.46 -5.62
CA PHE A 81 9.40 -0.71 -6.07
C PHE A 81 10.69 -1.53 -6.08
N ARG A 82 10.84 -2.53 -5.20
CA ARG A 82 11.94 -3.51 -5.32
C ARG A 82 11.82 -4.30 -6.62
N ARG A 83 10.62 -4.81 -6.94
CA ARG A 83 10.35 -5.51 -8.20
C ARG A 83 10.69 -4.64 -9.41
N ALA A 84 10.23 -3.39 -9.42
CA ALA A 84 10.53 -2.46 -10.52
C ALA A 84 12.03 -2.18 -10.68
N ALA A 85 12.79 -2.09 -9.58
CA ALA A 85 14.24 -1.92 -9.63
C ALA A 85 14.97 -3.18 -10.15
N SER A 86 14.51 -4.38 -9.78
CA SER A 86 15.07 -5.64 -10.26
C SER A 86 14.83 -5.85 -11.76
N HIS A 87 13.65 -5.49 -12.28
CA HIS A 87 13.34 -5.58 -13.72
C HIS A 87 14.11 -4.56 -14.58
N ARG A 88 14.72 -3.54 -13.95
CA ARG A 88 15.51 -2.50 -14.63
C ARG A 88 17.00 -2.83 -14.79
N ARG A 89 17.47 -4.00 -14.34
CA ARG A 89 18.83 -4.43 -14.65
C ARG A 89 18.89 -4.82 -16.13
N PRO A 90 19.64 -4.09 -16.99
CA PRO A 90 19.93 -4.60 -18.32
C PRO A 90 20.69 -5.92 -18.12
N ARG A 91 20.30 -6.98 -18.84
CA ARG A 91 21.22 -8.10 -19.06
C ARG A 91 22.42 -7.49 -19.75
N LEU A 92 23.50 -7.26 -18.99
CA LEU A 92 24.82 -7.04 -19.59
C LEU A 92 25.13 -8.32 -20.36
N THR A 93 24.83 -8.34 -21.65
CA THR A 93 25.41 -9.32 -22.56
C THR A 93 26.91 -9.12 -22.50
N PRO A 94 27.70 -10.13 -22.09
CA PRO A 94 29.14 -10.07 -22.25
C PRO A 94 29.39 -9.93 -23.74
N ARG A 95 29.97 -8.80 -24.14
CA ARG A 95 30.42 -8.56 -25.51
C ARG A 95 31.52 -9.59 -25.79
N ALA A 96 31.25 -10.53 -26.68
CA ALA A 96 32.23 -11.46 -27.19
C ALA A 96 33.41 -10.65 -27.77
N GLY A 97 34.57 -10.77 -27.14
CA GLY A 97 35.83 -10.30 -27.66
C GLY A 97 36.71 -11.52 -27.86
N THR A 98 36.97 -11.87 -29.12
CA THR A 98 37.99 -12.83 -29.50
C THR A 98 38.80 -12.15 -30.60
N PHE A 99 40.06 -11.85 -30.28
CA PHE A 99 41.11 -11.56 -31.24
C PHE A 99 41.91 -12.86 -31.45
#